data_AF-U7V9F0-F1
#
_entry.id   AF-U7V9F0-F1
#
_cell.length_a   1.000
_cell.length_b   1.000
_cell.length_c   1.000
_cell.angle_alpha   90.00
_cell.angle_beta   90.00
_cell.angle_gamma   90.00
#
_symmetry.space_group_name_H-M   'P 1'
#
loop_
_entity.id
_entity.type
_entity.pdbx_description
1 polymer ?
#
loop_
_entity_poly.entity_id
_entity_poly.type
_entity_poly.pdbx_seq_one_letter_code
_entity_poly.pdbx_strand_id
1 'polypeptide(L)'
;MDVNSDSPEAAEVTEKTALIAFEQHQRLWNAWRPGNVEHTSDEELTRYAHANTLESLRDNVKEFQELSQEISPEGDIIFRDVKTKLIYGSSNEDGTVEPNTGVILRYCEDWSNLRGPKGEKFKDPQLTREIIFIRRAEDDAFVVADMKTTHIGCGSEATPVSEASAATQSE
;
A
#
# COMPACT_ATOMS: atom_id res chain seq x y z
N MET A 1 14.05 -2.39 21.09
CA MET A 1 13.10 -2.78 22.14
C MET A 1 11.93 -3.43 21.43
N ASP A 2 11.64 -4.67 21.78
CA ASP A 2 10.52 -5.43 21.24
C ASP A 2 9.25 -4.96 21.99
N VAL A 3 8.47 -4.09 21.36
CA VAL A 3 7.31 -3.42 21.97
C VAL A 3 5.97 -3.98 21.44
N ASN A 4 6.01 -5.13 20.75
CA ASN A 4 5.07 -5.33 19.65
C ASN A 4 4.15 -6.54 19.69
N SER A 5 4.13 -7.37 20.73
CA SER A 5 3.00 -8.28 20.93
C SER A 5 2.92 -8.77 22.37
N ASP A 6 1.75 -8.67 23.01
CA ASP A 6 1.51 -9.30 24.31
C ASP A 6 1.66 -10.83 24.26
N SER A 7 1.48 -11.45 23.08
CA SER A 7 1.79 -12.86 22.83
C SER A 7 2.01 -13.15 21.33
N PRO A 8 2.76 -14.23 20.98
CA PRO A 8 2.92 -14.67 19.59
C PRO A 8 1.61 -14.93 18.86
N GLU A 9 0.59 -15.43 19.56
CA GLU A 9 -0.74 -15.68 19.00
C GLU A 9 -1.44 -14.38 18.61
N ALA A 10 -1.30 -13.33 19.42
CA ALA A 10 -1.87 -12.02 19.10
C ALA A 10 -1.18 -11.38 17.89
N ALA A 11 0.16 -11.53 17.78
CA ALA A 11 0.91 -11.09 16.60
C ALA A 11 0.43 -11.79 15.32
N GLU A 12 0.23 -13.12 15.39
CA GLU A 12 -0.25 -13.91 14.25
C GLU A 12 -1.65 -13.48 13.81
N VAL A 13 -2.56 -13.20 14.76
CA VAL A 13 -3.90 -12.69 14.45
C VAL A 13 -3.84 -11.32 13.76
N THR A 14 -2.99 -10.43 14.25
CA THR A 14 -2.79 -9.09 13.67
C THR A 14 -2.20 -9.16 12.27
N GLU A 15 -1.19 -10.01 12.04
CA GLU A 15 -0.63 -10.25 10.71
C GLU A 15 -1.70 -10.78 9.74
N LYS A 16 -2.47 -11.81 10.14
CA LYS A 16 -3.55 -12.35 9.31
C LYS A 16 -4.59 -11.30 8.95
N THR A 17 -4.96 -10.45 9.90
CA THR A 17 -5.98 -9.41 9.68
C THR A 17 -5.46 -8.33 8.72
N ALA A 18 -4.19 -7.92 8.88
CA ALA A 18 -3.55 -7.01 7.94
C ALA A 18 -3.42 -7.61 6.53
N LEU A 19 -3.15 -8.91 6.40
CA LEU A 19 -3.12 -9.60 5.10
C LEU A 19 -4.50 -9.64 4.44
N ILE A 20 -5.58 -9.81 5.21
CA ILE A 20 -6.96 -9.72 4.68
C ILE A 20 -7.25 -8.29 4.18
N ALA A 21 -6.86 -7.27 4.95
CA ALA A 21 -6.99 -5.88 4.51
C ALA A 21 -6.15 -5.60 3.24
N PHE A 22 -4.98 -6.21 3.14
CA PHE A 22 -4.14 -6.14 1.94
C PHE A 22 -4.78 -6.82 0.73
N GLU A 23 -5.46 -7.96 0.88
CA GLU A 23 -6.23 -8.57 -0.22
C GLU A 23 -7.36 -7.64 -0.71
N GLN A 24 -8.00 -6.90 0.20
CA GLN A 24 -9.01 -5.91 -0.20
C GLN A 24 -8.37 -4.74 -0.96
N HIS A 25 -7.22 -4.24 -0.50
CA HIS A 25 -6.44 -3.22 -1.23
C HIS A 25 -6.16 -3.63 -2.67
N GLN A 26 -5.70 -4.87 -2.90
CA GLN A 26 -5.41 -5.38 -4.25
C GLN A 26 -6.64 -5.36 -5.17
N ARG A 27 -7.80 -5.78 -4.63
CA ARG A 27 -9.07 -5.81 -5.37
C ARG A 27 -9.52 -4.40 -5.73
N LEU A 28 -9.43 -3.46 -4.79
CA LEU A 28 -9.79 -2.06 -5.02
C LEU A 28 -8.89 -1.44 -6.08
N TRP A 29 -7.56 -1.61 -5.99
CA TRP A 29 -6.61 -1.06 -6.96
C TRP A 29 -6.92 -1.54 -8.39
N ASN A 30 -7.12 -2.84 -8.58
CA ASN A 30 -7.48 -3.38 -9.90
C ASN A 30 -8.86 -2.92 -10.39
N ALA A 31 -9.85 -2.80 -9.49
CA ALA A 31 -11.19 -2.30 -9.84
C ALA A 31 -11.21 -0.80 -10.19
N TRP A 32 -10.30 -0.04 -9.59
CA TRP A 32 -10.14 1.39 -9.76
C TRP A 32 -9.39 1.78 -11.03
N ARG A 33 -8.49 0.90 -11.51
CA ARG A 33 -7.68 1.07 -12.72
C ARG A 33 -8.46 1.47 -14.00
N PRO A 34 -9.64 0.94 -14.33
CA PRO A 34 -10.38 1.40 -15.51
C PRO A 34 -11.01 2.79 -15.35
N GLY A 35 -10.65 3.58 -14.33
CA GLY A 35 -11.22 4.90 -14.04
C GLY A 35 -12.43 4.88 -13.10
N ASN A 36 -12.70 3.76 -12.43
CA ASN A 36 -13.89 3.59 -11.57
C ASN A 36 -13.74 4.21 -10.16
N VAL A 37 -12.71 5.03 -9.94
CA VAL A 37 -12.45 5.70 -8.65
C VAL A 37 -13.32 6.92 -8.45
N GLU A 38 -13.67 7.65 -9.52
CA GLU A 38 -14.27 9.00 -9.50
C GLU A 38 -15.63 9.09 -8.78
N HIS A 39 -16.16 7.95 -8.30
CA HIS A 39 -17.42 7.85 -7.58
C HIS A 39 -17.28 7.39 -6.12
N THR A 40 -16.06 7.27 -5.58
CA THR A 40 -15.86 6.85 -4.18
C THR A 40 -15.96 8.06 -3.25
N SER A 41 -16.98 8.10 -2.39
CA SER A 41 -17.18 9.19 -1.43
C SER A 41 -16.16 9.15 -0.29
N ASP A 42 -16.01 10.25 0.44
CA ASP A 42 -15.18 10.32 1.66
C ASP A 42 -15.61 9.31 2.73
N GLU A 43 -16.91 9.02 2.81
CA GLU A 43 -17.46 8.00 3.71
C GLU A 43 -17.00 6.60 3.31
N GLU A 44 -16.97 6.29 2.01
CA GLU A 44 -16.46 5.01 1.53
C GLU A 44 -14.92 4.92 1.66
N LEU A 45 -14.21 6.04 1.46
CA LEU A 45 -12.75 6.10 1.65
C LEU A 45 -12.34 5.90 3.10
N THR A 46 -13.09 6.44 4.07
CA THR A 46 -12.79 6.25 5.50
C THR A 46 -13.00 4.82 5.97
N ARG A 47 -13.82 4.01 5.28
CA ARG A 47 -13.92 2.56 5.56
C ARG A 47 -12.65 1.81 5.19
N TYR A 48 -11.91 2.33 4.22
CA TYR A 48 -10.69 1.71 3.68
C TYR A 48 -9.39 2.32 4.25
N ALA A 49 -9.41 3.61 4.58
CA ALA A 49 -8.23 4.34 5.02
C ALA A 49 -8.49 5.20 6.24
N HIS A 50 -7.44 5.50 6.98
CA HIS A 50 -7.52 6.32 8.17
C HIS A 50 -7.84 7.79 7.83
N ALA A 51 -8.66 8.43 8.68
CA ALA A 51 -9.15 9.79 8.45
C ALA A 51 -8.01 10.82 8.27
N ASN A 52 -6.95 10.71 9.09
CA ASN A 52 -5.82 11.62 9.01
C ASN A 52 -4.94 11.42 7.76
N THR A 53 -5.16 10.35 7.00
CA THR A 53 -4.38 10.03 5.79
C THR A 53 -5.18 10.20 4.51
N LEU A 54 -6.43 10.66 4.59
CA LEU A 54 -7.29 10.79 3.41
C LEU A 54 -6.69 11.71 2.34
N GLU A 55 -6.01 12.79 2.73
CA GLU A 55 -5.36 13.71 1.78
C GLU A 55 -4.23 13.01 1.00
N SER A 56 -3.27 12.39 1.71
CA SER A 56 -2.18 11.66 1.05
C SER A 56 -2.68 10.44 0.26
N LEU A 57 -3.74 9.79 0.73
CA LEU A 57 -4.38 8.74 -0.04
C LEU A 57 -4.99 9.29 -1.33
N ARG A 58 -5.68 10.45 -1.28
CA ARG A 58 -6.23 11.09 -2.47
C ARG A 58 -5.16 11.45 -3.47
N ASP A 59 -3.99 11.92 -3.03
CA ASP A 59 -2.86 12.19 -3.92
C ASP A 59 -2.37 10.91 -4.61
N ASN A 60 -2.17 9.82 -3.86
CA ASN A 60 -1.82 8.51 -4.42
C ASN A 60 -2.88 7.98 -5.39
N VAL A 61 -4.15 8.17 -5.05
CA VAL A 61 -5.29 7.76 -5.88
C VAL A 61 -5.37 8.60 -7.14
N LYS A 62 -5.06 9.91 -7.07
CA LYS A 62 -5.02 10.80 -8.23
C LYS A 62 -3.87 10.44 -9.18
N GLU A 63 -2.67 10.20 -8.64
CA GLU A 63 -1.55 9.69 -9.44
C GLU A 63 -1.93 8.36 -10.10
N PHE A 64 -2.59 7.48 -9.34
CA PHE A 64 -3.11 6.23 -9.89
C PHE A 64 -4.17 6.44 -10.98
N GLN A 65 -5.05 7.44 -10.85
CA GLN A 65 -6.04 7.80 -11.88
C GLN A 65 -5.37 8.30 -13.16
N GLU A 66 -4.40 9.19 -13.04
CA GLU A 66 -3.65 9.73 -14.18
C GLU A 66 -2.94 8.60 -14.93
N LEU A 67 -2.23 7.72 -14.20
CA LEU A 67 -1.58 6.54 -14.79
C LEU A 67 -2.60 5.56 -15.39
N SER A 68 -3.75 5.38 -14.75
CA SER A 68 -4.83 4.51 -15.20
C SER A 68 -5.43 4.92 -16.54
N GLN A 69 -5.55 6.21 -16.83
CA GLN A 69 -5.97 6.70 -18.15
C GLN A 69 -4.97 6.35 -19.25
N GLU A 70 -3.70 6.18 -18.87
CA GLU A 70 -2.64 5.73 -19.76
C GLU A 70 -2.57 4.20 -19.86
N ILE A 71 -3.42 3.44 -19.19
CA ILE A 71 -3.38 1.97 -19.20
C ILE A 71 -4.60 1.42 -19.94
N SER A 72 -4.37 0.44 -20.83
CA SER A 72 -5.41 -0.38 -21.45
C SER A 72 -6.24 -1.10 -20.38
N PRO A 73 -7.58 -1.20 -20.50
CA PRO A 73 -8.43 -1.85 -19.50
C PRO A 73 -8.18 -3.36 -19.36
N GLU A 74 -7.37 -3.97 -20.19
CA GLU A 74 -7.03 -5.40 -20.11
C GLU A 74 -5.86 -5.68 -19.16
N GLY A 75 -5.92 -6.85 -18.49
CA GLY A 75 -4.90 -7.32 -17.54
C GLY A 75 -5.10 -6.82 -16.12
N ASP A 76 -4.37 -7.40 -15.17
CA ASP A 76 -4.40 -7.01 -13.75
C ASP A 76 -3.01 -6.60 -13.27
N ILE A 77 -2.97 -5.66 -12.34
CA ILE A 77 -1.82 -5.42 -11.46
C ILE A 77 -1.62 -6.69 -10.64
N ILE A 78 -0.40 -7.22 -10.68
CA ILE A 78 -0.04 -8.42 -9.94
C ILE A 78 0.72 -8.02 -8.68
N PHE A 79 0.24 -8.47 -7.53
CA PHE A 79 0.86 -8.23 -6.23
C PHE A 79 1.56 -9.50 -5.77
N ARG A 80 2.86 -9.43 -5.46
CA ARG A 80 3.68 -10.62 -5.09
C ARG A 80 4.64 -10.29 -3.97
N ASP A 81 5.29 -11.34 -3.45
CA ASP A 81 6.35 -11.24 -2.43
C ASP A 81 5.95 -10.43 -1.20
N VAL A 82 4.68 -10.53 -0.80
CA VAL A 82 4.12 -9.85 0.37
C VAL A 82 4.80 -10.40 1.62
N LYS A 83 5.42 -9.51 2.40
CA LYS A 83 6.12 -9.86 3.63
C LYS A 83 5.80 -8.84 4.71
N THR A 84 5.53 -9.35 5.90
CA THR A 84 5.43 -8.53 7.10
C THR A 84 6.81 -8.00 7.47
N LYS A 85 6.96 -6.68 7.47
CA LYS A 85 8.19 -6.00 7.85
C LYS A 85 8.23 -5.74 9.34
N LEU A 86 7.10 -5.30 9.90
CA LEU A 86 6.98 -4.94 11.31
C LEU A 86 5.51 -5.00 11.73
N ILE A 87 5.23 -5.65 12.85
CA ILE A 87 4.01 -5.43 13.63
C ILE A 87 4.38 -4.43 14.71
N TYR A 88 3.55 -3.43 14.98
CA TYR A 88 3.83 -2.42 16.00
C TYR A 88 2.67 -2.08 16.93
N GLY A 89 3.01 -1.54 18.10
CA GLY A 89 2.07 -0.97 19.06
C GLY A 89 2.02 0.57 19.02
N SER A 90 0.93 1.12 19.52
CA SER A 90 0.69 2.56 19.63
C SER A 90 0.86 3.01 21.07
N SER A 91 1.49 4.17 21.28
CA SER A 91 1.53 4.79 22.61
C SER A 91 0.24 5.55 22.87
N ASN A 92 -0.35 5.31 24.03
CA ASN A 92 -1.47 6.07 24.57
C ASN A 92 -0.99 7.34 25.27
N GLU A 93 -1.89 8.30 25.49
CA GLU A 93 -1.59 9.58 26.15
C GLU A 93 -1.10 9.42 27.60
N ASP A 94 -1.51 8.34 28.26
CA ASP A 94 -1.08 7.98 29.61
C ASP A 94 0.31 7.31 29.66
N GLY A 95 0.96 7.17 28.50
CA GLY A 95 2.28 6.55 28.35
C GLY A 95 2.25 5.02 28.32
N THR A 96 1.08 4.40 28.38
CA THR A 96 0.94 2.96 28.12
C THR A 96 1.12 2.67 26.62
N VAL A 97 1.55 1.46 26.29
CA VAL A 97 1.65 1.01 24.90
C VAL A 97 0.59 -0.06 24.69
N GLU A 98 -0.26 0.15 23.70
CA GLU A 98 -1.17 -0.86 23.20
C GLU A 98 -0.47 -1.63 22.08
N PRO A 99 -0.16 -2.93 22.25
CA PRO A 99 0.52 -3.70 21.23
C PRO A 99 -0.41 -4.07 20.07
N ASN A 100 0.19 -4.49 18.96
CA ASN A 100 -0.53 -5.05 17.80
C ASN A 100 -1.54 -4.10 17.13
N THR A 101 -1.32 -2.79 17.23
CA THR A 101 -2.19 -1.75 16.66
C THR A 101 -1.84 -1.39 15.22
N GLY A 102 -0.74 -1.90 14.66
CA GLY A 102 -0.39 -1.64 13.27
C GLY A 102 0.55 -2.66 12.66
N VAL A 103 0.57 -2.69 11.33
CA VAL A 103 1.40 -3.59 10.53
C VAL A 103 1.96 -2.85 9.33
N ILE A 104 3.25 -3.03 9.05
CA ILE A 104 3.90 -2.59 7.82
C ILE A 104 4.13 -3.82 6.96
N LEU A 105 3.50 -3.84 5.78
CA LEU A 105 3.74 -4.86 4.76
C LEU A 105 4.63 -4.29 3.67
N ARG A 106 5.57 -5.10 3.19
CA ARG A 106 6.36 -4.84 1.98
C ARG A 106 5.93 -5.81 0.90
N TYR A 107 5.72 -5.32 -0.32
CA TYR A 107 5.30 -6.14 -1.45
C TYR A 107 5.86 -5.63 -2.77
N CYS A 108 5.82 -6.50 -3.79
CA CYS A 108 6.08 -6.15 -5.18
C CYS A 108 4.74 -5.88 -5.89
N GLU A 109 4.63 -4.71 -6.52
CA GLU A 109 3.53 -4.33 -7.39
C GLU A 109 4.03 -4.41 -8.84
N ASP A 110 3.44 -5.30 -9.64
CA ASP A 110 3.90 -5.63 -10.99
C ASP A 110 2.85 -5.34 -12.05
N TRP A 111 3.17 -4.39 -12.91
CA TRP A 111 2.36 -3.86 -14.00
C TRP A 111 2.80 -4.44 -15.35
N SER A 112 3.68 -5.45 -15.38
CA SER A 112 4.25 -6.00 -16.62
C SER A 112 3.22 -6.60 -17.58
N ASN A 113 2.04 -6.95 -17.08
CA ASN A 113 0.92 -7.45 -17.88
C ASN A 113 0.05 -6.33 -18.46
N LEU A 114 0.19 -5.11 -17.94
CA LEU A 114 -0.54 -3.95 -18.41
C LEU A 114 0.15 -3.38 -19.66
N ARG A 115 -0.64 -2.66 -20.45
CA ARG A 115 -0.17 -2.01 -21.68
C ARG A 115 -0.63 -0.58 -21.70
N GLY A 116 0.16 0.29 -22.31
CA GLY A 116 -0.22 1.67 -22.59
C GLY A 116 -1.38 1.76 -23.60
N PRO A 117 -1.87 2.96 -23.93
CA PRO A 117 -3.05 3.12 -24.78
C PRO A 117 -2.79 2.69 -26.23
N LYS A 118 -1.51 2.62 -26.64
CA LYS A 118 -1.07 2.17 -27.96
C LYS A 118 -0.52 0.73 -27.93
N GLY A 119 -0.68 0.01 -26.82
CA GLY A 119 -0.18 -1.36 -26.66
C GLY A 119 1.30 -1.46 -26.26
N GLU A 120 1.94 -0.35 -25.93
CA GLU A 120 3.32 -0.29 -25.45
C GLU A 120 3.47 -0.89 -24.05
N LYS A 121 4.71 -1.29 -23.69
CA LYS A 121 5.04 -1.71 -22.33
C LYS A 121 5.46 -0.49 -21.50
N PHE A 122 5.15 -0.52 -20.22
CA PHE A 122 5.64 0.46 -19.26
C PHE A 122 7.15 0.33 -19.06
N LYS A 123 7.81 1.47 -18.90
CA LYS A 123 9.18 1.52 -18.39
C LYS A 123 9.13 1.23 -16.90
N ASP A 124 10.01 0.33 -16.45
CA ASP A 124 10.12 -0.08 -15.05
C ASP A 124 8.77 -0.52 -14.42
N PRO A 125 8.09 -1.54 -14.99
CA PRO A 125 6.74 -1.93 -14.60
C PRO A 125 6.64 -2.59 -13.22
N GLN A 126 7.73 -2.65 -12.46
CA GLN A 126 7.79 -3.33 -11.18
C GLN A 126 8.20 -2.33 -10.11
N LEU A 127 7.46 -2.28 -9.01
CA LEU A 127 7.70 -1.35 -7.91
C LEU A 127 7.69 -2.12 -6.59
N THR A 128 8.70 -1.88 -5.75
CA THR A 128 8.67 -2.36 -4.37
C THR A 128 7.99 -1.32 -3.50
N ARG A 129 6.87 -1.70 -2.88
CA ARG A 129 5.99 -0.82 -2.11
C ARG A 129 5.99 -1.21 -0.64
N GLU A 130 5.79 -0.23 0.22
CA GLU A 130 5.44 -0.44 1.62
C GLU A 130 4.07 0.17 1.88
N ILE A 131 3.21 -0.59 2.55
CA ILE A 131 1.88 -0.14 2.99
C ILE A 131 1.78 -0.31 4.49
N ILE A 132 1.25 0.71 5.15
CA ILE A 132 1.05 0.74 6.58
C ILE A 132 -0.44 0.57 6.83
N PHE A 133 -0.79 -0.42 7.65
CA PHE A 133 -2.13 -0.59 8.19
C PHE A 133 -2.13 -0.26 9.67
N ILE A 134 -3.19 0.40 10.13
CA ILE A 134 -3.47 0.59 11.55
C ILE A 134 -4.83 0.00 11.91
N ARG A 135 -4.92 -0.55 13.12
CA ARG A 135 -6.17 -0.96 13.74
C ARG A 135 -6.93 0.29 14.15
N ARG A 136 -8.11 0.46 13.56
CA ARG A 136 -9.04 1.52 13.90
C ARG A 136 -9.72 1.20 15.24
N ALA A 137 -9.79 2.17 16.14
CA ALA A 137 -10.29 1.96 17.50
C ALA A 137 -11.81 1.75 17.56
N GLU A 138 -12.55 2.29 16.59
CA GLU A 138 -14.01 2.27 16.56
C GLU A 138 -14.61 0.88 16.28
N ASP A 139 -13.93 0.06 15.47
CA ASP A 139 -14.44 -1.22 14.97
C ASP A 139 -13.37 -2.30 14.76
N ASP A 140 -12.15 -2.08 15.25
CA ASP A 140 -10.99 -2.96 15.12
C ASP A 140 -10.57 -3.29 13.66
N ALA A 141 -11.09 -2.56 12.68
CA ALA A 141 -10.73 -2.78 11.28
C ALA A 141 -9.31 -2.29 11.00
N PHE A 142 -8.54 -3.07 10.22
CA PHE A 142 -7.26 -2.61 9.70
C PHE A 142 -7.48 -1.77 8.46
N VAL A 143 -7.10 -0.49 8.54
CA VAL A 143 -7.24 0.49 7.45
C VAL A 143 -5.89 1.01 7.01
N VAL A 144 -5.81 1.45 5.76
CA VAL A 144 -4.58 2.02 5.21
C VAL A 144 -4.28 3.35 5.88
N ALA A 145 -3.09 3.42 6.48
CA ALA A 145 -2.58 4.60 7.16
C ALA A 145 -1.51 5.33 6.36
N ASP A 146 -0.82 4.65 5.43
CA ASP A 146 0.16 5.23 4.51
C ASP A 146 0.51 4.20 3.42
N MET A 147 0.97 4.67 2.27
CA MET A 147 1.59 3.84 1.24
C MET A 147 2.69 4.60 0.51
N LYS A 148 3.79 3.92 0.20
CA LYS A 148 4.90 4.53 -0.53
C LYS A 148 5.66 3.55 -1.39
N THR A 149 6.21 4.06 -2.48
CA THR A 149 7.20 3.35 -3.30
C THR A 149 8.57 3.50 -2.65
N THR A 150 9.25 2.38 -2.40
CA THR A 150 10.58 2.37 -1.79
C THR A 150 11.68 2.10 -2.80
N HIS A 151 11.41 1.26 -3.80
CA HIS A 151 12.36 0.92 -4.86
C HIS A 151 11.65 0.80 -6.21
N ILE A 152 12.38 1.10 -7.28
CA ILE A 152 12.05 0.76 -8.66
C ILE A 152 12.60 -0.64 -8.94
N GLY A 153 11.77 -1.54 -9.45
CA GLY A 153 12.04 -2.97 -9.57
C GLY A 153 11.62 -3.77 -8.33
N CYS A 154 11.70 -5.09 -8.45
CA CYS A 154 11.43 -6.05 -7.37
C CYS A 154 12.61 -7.01 -7.17
N GLY A 155 12.73 -7.56 -5.97
CA GLY A 155 13.80 -8.50 -5.63
C GLY A 155 15.17 -7.81 -5.47
N SER A 156 16.25 -8.55 -5.72
CA SER A 156 17.63 -8.09 -5.52
C SER A 156 18.10 -7.04 -6.52
N GLU A 157 17.38 -6.86 -7.63
CA GLU A 157 17.71 -5.90 -8.70
C GLU A 157 17.00 -4.55 -8.51
N ALA A 158 16.26 -4.38 -7.41
CA ALA A 158 15.49 -3.17 -7.14
C ALA A 158 16.39 -2.00 -6.70
N THR A 159 16.22 -0.85 -7.35
CA THR A 159 16.97 0.38 -7.08
C THR A 159 16.19 1.28 -6.12
N PRO A 160 16.76 1.74 -5.00
CA PRO A 160 16.11 2.69 -4.09
C PRO A 160 15.66 3.97 -4.80
N VAL A 161 14.45 4.45 -4.51
CA VAL A 161 13.92 5.69 -5.13
C VAL A 161 14.83 6.89 -4.86
N SER A 162 15.47 6.95 -3.69
CA SER A 162 16.44 8.00 -3.35
C SER A 162 17.64 8.06 -4.30
N GLU A 163 18.07 6.91 -4.83
CA GLU A 163 19.21 6.82 -5.77
C GLU A 163 18.77 7.09 -7.22
N ALA A 164 17.56 6.64 -7.60
CA ALA A 164 16.99 6.90 -8.92
C ALA A 164 16.76 8.40 -9.19
N SER A 165 16.28 9.13 -8.19
CA SER A 165 16.09 10.58 -8.29
C SER A 165 17.41 11.36 -8.41
N ALA A 166 18.50 10.84 -7.81
CA ALA A 166 19.82 11.47 -7.90
C ALA A 166 20.48 11.26 -9.29
N ALA A 167 20.23 10.12 -9.93
CA ALA A 167 20.73 9.84 -11.28
C ALA A 167 20.13 10.76 -12.34
N THR A 168 18.88 11.20 -12.15
CA THR A 168 18.16 12.06 -13.11
C THR A 168 18.59 13.55 -13.03
N GLN A 169 19.21 13.98 -11.93
CA GLN A 169 19.68 15.36 -11.74
C GLN A 169 21.11 15.61 -12.24
N SER A 170 21.78 14.59 -12.79
CA SER A 170 23.19 14.66 -13.20
C SER A 170 23.39 14.74 -14.73
N GLU A 171 22.33 14.97 -15.51
CA GLU A 171 22.39 15.22 -16.97
C GLU A 171 22.16 16.69 -17.33
#